data_AF-A0A453M5E3-F1
#
_entry.id   AF-A0A453M5E3-F1
#
_cell.length_a   1.000
_cell.length_b   1.000
_cell.length_c   1.000
_cell.angle_alpha   90.00
_cell.angle_beta   90.00
_cell.angle_gamma   90.00
#
_symmetry.space_group_name_H-M   'P 1'
#
loop_
_entity.id
_entity.type
_entity.pdbx_description
1 polymer ?
#
loop_
_entity_poly.entity_id
_entity_poly.type
_entity_poly.pdbx_seq_one_letter_code
_entity_poly.pdbx_strand_id
1 'polypeptide(L)'
;MGVLSRPEEVPALLRLKLAAGRIRRQIPPQDHWAFAYDMLQRVSRSFALVIQQLGPDLRNAVCVFYLVLRALDTVEDDTAIPNEVKLPILRDFYRHIYNPDWLFSCGANDYRVLMDNFRQVSTAFLELGEGYQKAIEEITRRMGEGMAKFICTEVETIDDYDEYCHYVAGLVGYGLSRLFHATGTEDLAPDHLSNSMGLFLQVGLVQSNFCT
;
A
#
# COMPACT_ATOMS: atom_id res chain seq x y z
N MET A 1 -31.25 -12.76 -3.90
CA MET A 1 -32.28 -12.19 -3.00
C MET A 1 -31.60 -11.22 -2.05
N GLY A 2 -31.48 -9.93 -2.36
CA GLY A 2 -30.76 -9.00 -1.47
C GLY A 2 -30.52 -7.56 -1.92
N VAL A 3 -31.29 -7.04 -2.89
CA VAL A 3 -31.24 -5.61 -3.28
C VAL A 3 -32.58 -4.90 -3.00
N LEU A 4 -33.59 -5.64 -2.54
CA LEU A 4 -34.98 -5.16 -2.38
C LEU A 4 -35.40 -4.94 -0.92
N SER A 5 -34.52 -5.16 0.06
CA SER A 5 -34.85 -5.05 1.48
C SER A 5 -34.78 -3.62 2.03
N ARG A 6 -34.16 -2.67 1.30
CA ARG A 6 -33.99 -1.26 1.69
C ARG A 6 -34.02 -0.32 0.46
N PRO A 7 -35.20 0.03 -0.06
CA PRO A 7 -35.34 0.87 -1.26
C PRO A 7 -34.70 2.26 -1.12
N GLU A 8 -34.52 2.76 0.10
CA GLU A 8 -33.79 3.99 0.43
C GLU A 8 -32.29 3.94 0.11
N GLU A 9 -31.70 2.74 -0.02
CA GLU A 9 -30.27 2.55 -0.35
C GLU A 9 -30.03 2.54 -1.87
N VAL A 10 -31.08 2.43 -2.68
CA VAL A 10 -30.99 2.37 -4.16
C VAL A 10 -30.30 3.61 -4.76
N PRO A 11 -30.59 4.86 -4.34
CA PRO A 11 -29.88 6.03 -4.84
C PRO A 11 -28.39 6.04 -4.48
N ALA A 12 -28.02 5.54 -3.30
CA ALA A 12 -26.63 5.44 -2.87
C ALA A 12 -25.88 4.39 -3.69
N LEU A 13 -26.47 3.22 -3.91
CA LEU A 13 -25.96 2.17 -4.79
C LEU A 13 -25.80 2.65 -6.24
N LEU A 14 -26.75 3.43 -6.75
CA LEU A 14 -26.67 4.00 -8.10
C LEU A 14 -25.54 5.03 -8.20
N ARG A 15 -25.40 5.92 -7.22
CA ARG A 15 -24.28 6.88 -7.14
C ARG A 15 -22.94 6.16 -7.09
N LEU A 16 -22.82 5.10 -6.30
CA LEU A 16 -21.60 4.30 -6.21
C LEU A 16 -21.26 3.64 -7.55
N LYS A 17 -22.25 3.05 -8.25
CA LYS A 17 -22.05 2.46 -9.58
C LYS A 17 -21.64 3.49 -10.63
N LEU A 18 -22.24 4.69 -10.61
CA LEU A 18 -21.87 5.78 -11.51
C LEU A 18 -20.46 6.30 -11.22
N ALA A 19 -20.10 6.47 -9.95
CA ALA A 19 -18.75 6.85 -9.54
C ALA A 19 -17.72 5.81 -10.00
N ALA A 20 -17.97 4.52 -9.75
CA ALA A 20 -17.12 3.42 -10.21
C ALA A 20 -16.97 3.40 -11.75
N GLY A 21 -18.04 3.67 -12.49
CA GLY A 21 -17.99 3.80 -13.95
C GLY A 21 -17.16 4.99 -14.43
N ARG A 22 -17.22 6.13 -13.73
CA ARG A 22 -16.39 7.31 -14.02
C ARG A 22 -14.91 7.03 -13.74
N ILE A 23 -14.61 6.38 -12.62
CA ILE A 23 -13.25 6.00 -12.24
C ILE A 23 -12.64 5.06 -13.27
N ARG A 24 -13.36 4.01 -13.70
CA ARG A 24 -12.87 3.09 -14.73
C ARG A 24 -12.45 3.79 -16.03
N ARG A 25 -13.11 4.88 -16.40
CA ARG A 25 -12.75 5.69 -17.58
C ARG A 25 -11.51 6.57 -17.37
N GLN A 26 -11.11 6.80 -16.13
CA GLN A 26 -9.95 7.60 -15.76
C GLN A 26 -8.72 6.74 -15.40
N ILE A 27 -8.88 5.41 -15.34
CA ILE A 27 -7.74 4.50 -15.21
C ILE A 27 -6.95 4.58 -16.52
N PRO A 28 -5.63 4.77 -16.48
CA PRO A 28 -4.82 4.74 -17.69
C PRO A 28 -5.01 3.42 -18.46
N PRO A 29 -5.07 3.44 -19.80
CA PRO A 29 -5.47 2.28 -20.59
C PRO A 29 -4.41 1.17 -20.65
N GLN A 30 -3.20 1.39 -20.16
CA GLN A 30 -2.10 0.43 -20.23
C GLN A 30 -2.33 -0.77 -19.29
N ASP A 31 -1.84 -1.94 -19.70
CA ASP A 31 -2.09 -3.22 -19.01
C ASP A 31 -1.58 -3.21 -17.57
N HIS A 32 -0.45 -2.57 -17.28
CA HIS A 32 0.09 -2.46 -15.92
C HIS A 32 -0.80 -1.67 -14.98
N TRP A 33 -1.48 -0.63 -15.47
CA TRP A 33 -2.45 0.12 -14.69
C TRP A 33 -3.73 -0.68 -14.46
N ALA A 34 -4.22 -1.40 -15.47
CA ALA A 34 -5.36 -2.30 -15.31
C ALA A 34 -5.07 -3.37 -14.25
N PHE A 35 -3.87 -3.97 -14.30
CA PHE A 35 -3.40 -4.91 -13.30
C PHE A 35 -3.33 -4.25 -11.91
N ALA A 36 -2.69 -3.08 -11.77
CA ALA A 36 -2.54 -2.42 -10.47
C ALA A 36 -3.90 -2.14 -9.80
N TYR A 37 -4.86 -1.60 -10.54
CA TYR A 37 -6.20 -1.33 -9.98
C TYR A 37 -7.00 -2.60 -9.68
N ASP A 38 -6.89 -3.66 -10.49
CA ASP A 38 -7.52 -4.95 -10.20
C ASP A 38 -6.88 -5.59 -8.96
N MET A 39 -5.55 -5.57 -8.88
CA MET A 39 -4.81 -6.13 -7.76
C MET A 39 -5.15 -5.40 -6.46
N LEU A 40 -5.21 -4.07 -6.48
CA LEU A 40 -5.62 -3.25 -5.34
C LEU A 40 -7.00 -3.65 -4.81
N GLN A 41 -7.96 -3.93 -5.70
CA GLN A 41 -9.30 -4.38 -5.30
C GLN A 41 -9.29 -5.75 -4.63
N ARG A 42 -8.42 -6.67 -5.08
CA ARG A 42 -8.31 -8.01 -4.50
C ARG A 42 -7.63 -7.99 -3.14
N VAL A 43 -6.50 -7.28 -3.02
CA VAL A 43 -5.72 -7.25 -1.76
C VAL A 43 -6.25 -6.24 -0.74
N SER A 44 -7.13 -5.30 -1.13
CA SER A 44 -7.63 -4.28 -0.20
C SER A 44 -8.97 -3.65 -0.59
N ARG A 45 -10.06 -4.43 -0.50
CA ARG A 45 -11.42 -3.99 -0.88
C ARG A 45 -11.84 -2.64 -0.27
N SER A 46 -11.65 -2.46 1.03
CA SER A 46 -12.08 -1.23 1.74
C SER A 46 -11.21 -0.03 1.38
N PHE A 47 -9.89 -0.21 1.35
CA PHE A 47 -8.97 0.88 1.05
C PHE A 47 -9.06 1.31 -0.41
N ALA A 48 -9.32 0.36 -1.32
CA ALA A 48 -9.51 0.65 -2.74
C ALA A 48 -10.70 1.57 -2.98
N LEU A 49 -11.78 1.49 -2.18
CA LEU A 49 -12.90 2.43 -2.26
C LEU A 49 -12.52 3.86 -1.83
N VAL A 50 -11.60 4.00 -0.87
CA VAL A 50 -11.10 5.31 -0.41
C VAL A 50 -10.18 5.92 -1.46
N ILE A 51 -9.22 5.14 -1.97
CA ILE A 51 -8.28 5.57 -3.02
C ILE A 51 -9.04 6.09 -4.25
N GLN A 52 -10.13 5.42 -4.61
CA GLN A 52 -10.97 5.78 -5.74
C GLN A 52 -11.60 7.18 -5.67
N GLN A 53 -11.70 7.78 -4.49
CA GLN A 53 -12.22 9.15 -4.31
C GLN A 53 -11.18 10.25 -4.56
N LEU A 54 -9.89 9.88 -4.69
CA LEU A 54 -8.81 10.82 -4.92
C LEU A 54 -8.79 11.32 -6.39
N GLY A 55 -8.15 12.48 -6.60
CA GLY A 55 -7.89 13.01 -7.94
C GLY A 55 -7.00 12.06 -8.78
N PRO A 56 -7.06 12.11 -10.13
CA PRO A 56 -6.47 11.09 -11.00
C PRO A 56 -4.98 10.79 -10.73
N ASP A 57 -4.15 11.82 -10.60
CA ASP A 57 -2.70 11.67 -10.44
C ASP A 57 -2.35 11.11 -9.07
N LEU A 58 -2.94 11.68 -8.02
CA LEU A 58 -2.74 11.22 -6.65
C LEU A 58 -3.28 9.79 -6.45
N ARG A 59 -4.42 9.47 -7.08
CA ARG A 59 -5.01 8.13 -7.04
C ARG A 59 -4.05 7.09 -7.59
N ASN A 60 -3.42 7.38 -8.72
CA ASN A 60 -2.41 6.50 -9.32
C ASN A 60 -1.20 6.34 -8.39
N ALA A 61 -0.68 7.43 -7.84
CA ALA A 61 0.45 7.39 -6.91
C ALA A 61 0.15 6.59 -5.65
N VAL A 62 -1.02 6.80 -5.02
CA VAL A 62 -1.44 6.06 -3.81
C VAL A 62 -1.72 4.59 -4.11
N CYS A 63 -2.26 4.26 -5.29
CA CYS A 63 -2.46 2.88 -5.73
C CYS A 63 -1.12 2.12 -5.80
N VAL A 64 -0.13 2.70 -6.49
CA VAL A 64 1.21 2.11 -6.60
C VAL A 64 1.89 2.03 -5.24
N PHE A 65 1.84 3.10 -4.45
CA PHE A 65 2.40 3.14 -3.10
C PHE A 65 1.86 1.99 -2.23
N TYR A 66 0.54 1.78 -2.24
CA TYR A 66 -0.08 0.68 -1.50
C TYR A 66 0.42 -0.70 -1.97
N LEU A 67 0.49 -0.94 -3.28
CA LEU A 67 0.92 -2.23 -3.82
C LEU A 67 2.40 -2.51 -3.56
N VAL A 68 3.26 -1.50 -3.61
CA VAL A 68 4.68 -1.62 -3.25
C VAL A 68 4.83 -2.03 -1.78
N LEU A 69 4.11 -1.37 -0.87
CA LEU A 69 4.17 -1.71 0.55
C LEU A 69 3.55 -3.09 0.83
N ARG A 70 2.45 -3.44 0.15
CA ARG A 70 1.86 -4.78 0.27
C ARG A 70 2.82 -5.88 -0.21
N ALA A 71 3.59 -5.62 -1.26
CA ALA A 71 4.60 -6.56 -1.74
C ALA A 71 5.75 -6.70 -0.73
N LEU A 72 6.17 -5.60 -0.10
CA LEU A 72 7.14 -5.62 0.99
C LEU A 72 6.63 -6.44 2.19
N ASP A 73 5.41 -6.19 2.67
CA ASP A 73 4.75 -6.97 3.72
C ASP A 73 4.72 -8.47 3.36
N THR A 74 4.44 -8.80 2.09
CA THR A 74 4.36 -10.20 1.62
C THR A 74 5.72 -10.92 1.74
N VAL A 75 6.84 -10.22 1.57
CA VAL A 75 8.18 -10.79 1.80
C VAL A 75 8.44 -10.98 3.29
N GLU A 76 8.03 -10.01 4.12
CA GLU A 76 8.18 -10.08 5.58
C GLU A 76 7.39 -11.25 6.18
N ASP A 77 6.10 -11.34 5.84
CA ASP A 77 5.12 -12.27 6.42
C ASP A 77 5.34 -13.73 6.00
N ASP A 78 6.04 -13.99 4.89
CA ASP A 78 6.24 -15.34 4.39
C ASP A 78 7.25 -16.11 5.25
N THR A 79 6.74 -16.99 6.11
CA THR A 79 7.53 -17.83 7.03
C THR A 79 8.30 -18.95 6.34
N ALA A 80 8.06 -19.22 5.05
CA ALA A 80 8.81 -20.21 4.29
C ALA A 80 10.16 -19.67 3.78
N ILE A 81 10.36 -18.34 3.78
CA ILE A 81 11.62 -17.71 3.34
C ILE A 81 12.62 -17.71 4.51
N PRO A 82 13.81 -18.33 4.36
CA PRO A 82 14.86 -18.23 5.37
C PRO A 82 15.31 -16.78 5.60
N ASN A 83 15.65 -16.44 6.85
CA ASN A 83 16.02 -15.08 7.23
C ASN A 83 17.26 -14.57 6.45
N GLU A 84 18.18 -15.47 6.09
CA GLU A 84 19.38 -15.14 5.31
C GLU A 84 19.04 -14.62 3.90
N VAL A 85 17.87 -15.03 3.36
CA VAL A 85 17.34 -14.57 2.07
C VAL A 85 16.41 -13.37 2.25
N LYS A 86 15.55 -13.41 3.29
CA LYS A 86 14.55 -12.38 3.56
C LYS A 86 15.18 -11.03 3.91
N LEU A 87 16.18 -11.01 4.79
CA LEU A 87 16.74 -9.76 5.32
C LEU A 87 17.40 -8.88 4.25
N PRO A 88 18.24 -9.42 3.34
CA PRO A 88 18.77 -8.63 2.23
C PRO A 88 17.66 -8.07 1.32
N ILE A 89 16.64 -8.88 1.02
CA ILE A 89 15.52 -8.46 0.16
C ILE A 89 14.76 -7.30 0.79
N LEU A 90 14.42 -7.37 2.09
CA LEU A 90 13.71 -6.29 2.78
C LEU A 90 14.51 -4.99 2.75
N ARG A 91 15.81 -5.05 3.06
CA ARG A 91 16.70 -3.86 3.07
C ARG A 91 16.87 -3.23 1.70
N ASP A 92 16.91 -4.04 0.64
CA ASP A 92 17.15 -3.59 -0.72
C ASP A 92 15.87 -3.48 -1.57
N PHE A 93 14.69 -3.74 -0.99
CA PHE A 93 13.41 -3.77 -1.71
C PHE A 93 13.13 -2.47 -2.46
N TYR A 94 13.48 -1.34 -1.84
CA TYR A 94 13.35 -0.01 -2.43
C TYR A 94 14.20 0.20 -3.70
N ARG A 95 15.21 -0.63 -3.95
CA ARG A 95 15.96 -0.66 -5.23
C ARG A 95 15.27 -1.57 -6.24
N HIS A 96 14.65 -2.65 -5.78
CA HIS A 96 13.93 -3.59 -6.63
C HIS A 96 12.69 -2.97 -7.29
N ILE A 97 12.03 -1.99 -6.65
CA ILE A 97 10.90 -1.26 -7.26
C ILE A 97 11.28 -0.56 -8.59
N TYR A 98 12.55 -0.15 -8.74
CA TYR A 98 13.07 0.47 -9.97
C TYR A 98 13.42 -0.54 -11.07
N ASN A 99 13.39 -1.84 -10.79
CA ASN A 99 13.76 -2.89 -11.73
C ASN A 99 12.53 -3.73 -12.11
N PRO A 100 11.90 -3.48 -13.29
CA PRO A 100 10.76 -4.27 -13.76
C PRO A 100 11.07 -5.74 -14.04
N ASP A 101 12.35 -6.12 -14.15
CA ASP A 101 12.75 -7.50 -14.37
C ASP A 101 13.04 -8.25 -13.06
N TRP A 102 12.94 -7.57 -11.91
CA TRP A 102 13.05 -8.22 -10.61
C TRP A 102 11.84 -9.12 -10.36
N LEU A 103 12.10 -10.38 -10.02
CA LEU A 103 11.10 -11.40 -9.77
C LEU A 103 11.45 -12.16 -8.51
N PHE A 104 10.48 -12.25 -7.60
CA PHE A 104 10.61 -13.01 -6.38
C PHE A 104 9.24 -13.57 -5.99
N SER A 105 9.04 -14.87 -6.20
CA SER A 105 7.77 -15.54 -5.92
C SER A 105 7.69 -15.89 -4.43
N CYS A 106 6.75 -15.27 -3.72
CA CYS A 106 6.46 -15.58 -2.31
C CYS A 106 5.00 -15.27 -1.96
N GLY A 107 4.57 -15.69 -0.77
CA GLY A 107 3.20 -15.51 -0.27
C GLY A 107 2.20 -16.52 -0.83
N ALA A 108 0.92 -16.26 -0.56
CA ALA A 108 -0.20 -17.13 -0.93
C ALA A 108 -1.36 -16.34 -1.58
N ASN A 109 -2.21 -17.04 -2.35
CA ASN A 109 -3.41 -16.48 -2.99
C ASN A 109 -3.11 -15.20 -3.80
N ASP A 110 -3.92 -14.14 -3.62
CA ASP A 110 -3.76 -12.87 -4.33
C ASP A 110 -2.42 -12.17 -4.00
N TYR A 111 -1.82 -12.40 -2.83
CA TYR A 111 -0.50 -11.85 -2.50
C TYR A 111 0.61 -12.48 -3.35
N ARG A 112 0.51 -13.79 -3.60
CA ARG A 112 1.40 -14.46 -4.55
C ARG A 112 1.23 -13.94 -5.96
N VAL A 113 -0.01 -13.69 -6.40
CA VAL A 113 -0.28 -13.11 -7.72
C VAL A 113 0.36 -11.73 -7.86
N LEU A 114 0.31 -10.90 -6.81
CA LEU A 114 1.00 -9.61 -6.76
C LEU A 114 2.52 -9.79 -6.93
N MET A 115 3.15 -10.69 -6.16
CA MET A 115 4.60 -10.93 -6.23
C MET A 115 5.05 -11.50 -7.57
N ASP A 116 4.32 -12.49 -8.11
CA ASP A 116 4.61 -13.12 -9.40
C ASP A 116 4.48 -12.14 -10.58
N ASN A 117 3.70 -11.06 -10.41
CA ASN A 117 3.46 -10.03 -11.43
C ASN A 117 3.97 -8.64 -11.00
N PHE A 118 4.91 -8.57 -10.04
CA PHE A 118 5.36 -7.31 -9.45
C PHE A 118 5.94 -6.32 -10.48
N ARG A 119 6.46 -6.84 -11.60
CA ARG A 119 6.87 -6.05 -12.77
C ARG A 119 5.85 -5.02 -13.24
N GLN A 120 4.55 -5.33 -13.14
CA GLN A 120 3.48 -4.43 -13.53
C GLN A 120 3.43 -3.22 -12.59
N VAL A 121 3.62 -3.45 -11.29
CA VAL A 121 3.67 -2.40 -10.27
C VAL A 121 4.92 -1.54 -10.45
N SER A 122 6.10 -2.16 -10.68
CA SER A 122 7.33 -1.43 -10.99
C SER A 122 7.21 -0.57 -12.26
N THR A 123 6.55 -1.07 -13.30
CA THR A 123 6.31 -0.30 -14.53
C THR A 123 5.40 0.90 -14.25
N ALA A 124 4.31 0.71 -13.50
CA ALA A 124 3.43 1.80 -13.08
C ALA A 124 4.15 2.83 -12.20
N PHE A 125 5.04 2.38 -11.31
CA PHE A 125 5.87 3.23 -10.47
C PHE A 125 6.80 4.15 -11.28
N LEU A 126 7.47 3.60 -12.30
CA LEU A 126 8.39 4.36 -13.14
C LEU A 126 7.70 5.44 -13.99
N GLU A 127 6.39 5.32 -14.22
CA GLU A 127 5.57 6.33 -14.90
C GLU A 127 5.08 7.46 -13.98
N LEU A 128 5.22 7.33 -12.66
CA LEU A 128 4.84 8.38 -11.73
C LEU A 128 5.80 9.58 -11.82
N GLY A 129 5.33 10.77 -11.42
CA GLY A 129 6.21 11.93 -11.28
C GLY A 129 7.32 11.71 -10.24
N GLU A 130 8.49 12.33 -10.46
CA GLU A 130 9.69 12.16 -9.63
C GLU A 130 9.45 12.40 -8.13
N GLY A 131 8.59 13.36 -7.78
CA GLY A 131 8.23 13.64 -6.39
C GLY A 131 7.53 12.46 -5.70
N TYR A 132 6.64 11.76 -6.42
CA TYR A 132 5.99 10.54 -5.92
C TYR A 132 6.96 9.38 -5.84
N GLN A 133 7.84 9.21 -6.85
CA GLN A 133 8.83 8.14 -6.85
C GLN A 133 9.74 8.23 -5.62
N LYS A 134 10.29 9.42 -5.35
CA LYS A 134 11.14 9.69 -4.17
C LYS A 134 10.41 9.42 -2.85
N ALA A 135 9.14 9.82 -2.75
CA ALA A 135 8.35 9.59 -1.55
C ALA A 135 8.13 8.09 -1.29
N ILE A 136 7.75 7.33 -2.32
CA ILE A 136 7.55 5.88 -2.23
C ILE A 136 8.87 5.20 -1.87
N GLU A 137 9.96 5.52 -2.58
CA GLU A 137 11.30 4.98 -2.34
C GLU A 137 11.73 5.16 -0.89
N GLU A 138 11.64 6.39 -0.37
CA GLU A 138 12.10 6.71 0.98
C GLU A 138 11.32 5.93 2.05
N ILE A 139 10.00 5.83 1.88
CA ILE A 139 9.16 5.06 2.80
C ILE A 139 9.48 3.57 2.72
N THR A 140 9.54 3.01 1.51
CA THR A 140 9.87 1.59 1.30
C THR A 140 11.23 1.25 1.88
N ARG A 141 12.24 2.13 1.75
CA ARG A 141 13.56 1.93 2.35
C ARG A 141 13.48 1.88 3.88
N ARG A 142 12.84 2.87 4.50
CA ARG A 142 12.72 2.95 5.97
C ARG A 142 11.90 1.79 6.54
N MET A 143 10.83 1.39 5.86
CA MET A 143 10.01 0.23 6.25
C MET A 143 10.82 -1.08 6.15
N GLY A 144 11.52 -1.30 5.04
CA GLY A 144 12.35 -2.49 4.86
C GLY A 144 13.50 -2.60 5.88
N GLU A 145 14.14 -1.48 6.21
CA GLU A 145 15.14 -1.40 7.29
C GLU A 145 14.53 -1.75 8.66
N GLY A 146 13.35 -1.20 8.97
CA GLY A 146 12.62 -1.47 10.21
C GLY A 146 12.23 -2.94 10.35
N MET A 147 11.56 -3.51 9.35
CA MET A 147 11.16 -4.92 9.32
C MET A 147 12.37 -5.84 9.50
N ALA A 148 13.49 -5.55 8.80
CA ALA A 148 14.71 -6.33 8.94
C ALA A 148 15.33 -6.25 10.35
N LYS A 149 15.21 -5.11 11.04
CA LYS A 149 15.67 -4.94 12.44
C LYS A 149 14.84 -5.81 13.39
N PHE A 150 13.52 -5.80 13.26
CA PHE A 150 12.61 -6.50 14.17
C PHE A 150 12.48 -8.01 13.89
N ILE A 151 12.86 -8.49 12.71
CA ILE A 151 13.05 -9.95 12.49
C ILE A 151 14.25 -10.49 13.29
N CYS A 152 15.27 -9.67 13.51
CA CYS A 152 16.49 -10.07 14.22
C CYS A 152 16.44 -9.82 15.74
N THR A 153 15.38 -9.18 16.24
CA THR A 153 15.30 -8.67 17.62
C THR A 153 13.93 -9.00 18.19
N GLU A 154 13.86 -9.58 19.39
CA GLU A 154 12.56 -9.75 20.06
C GLU A 154 12.01 -8.38 20.50
N VAL A 155 10.71 -8.15 20.29
CA VAL A 155 10.02 -6.95 20.78
C VAL A 155 9.72 -7.18 22.26
N GLU A 156 10.53 -6.61 23.14
CA GLU A 156 10.45 -6.86 24.59
C GLU A 156 9.75 -5.73 25.35
N THR A 157 9.79 -4.49 24.84
CA THR A 157 9.25 -3.32 25.53
C THR A 157 8.11 -2.63 24.75
N ILE A 158 7.34 -1.79 25.45
CA ILE A 158 6.32 -0.93 24.81
C ILE A 158 6.99 0.04 23.82
N ASP A 159 8.20 0.53 24.15
CA ASP A 159 8.96 1.41 23.28
C ASP A 159 9.40 0.68 21.99
N ASP A 160 9.78 -0.59 22.08
CA ASP A 160 10.09 -1.42 20.91
C ASP A 160 8.85 -1.66 20.04
N TYR A 161 7.69 -1.86 20.67
CA TYR A 161 6.41 -2.01 19.97
C TYR A 161 5.97 -0.71 19.27
N ASP A 162 6.14 0.44 19.94
CA ASP A 162 5.85 1.76 19.35
C ASP A 162 6.81 2.09 18.20
N GLU A 163 8.09 1.71 18.33
CA GLU A 163 9.07 1.85 17.26
C GLU A 163 8.72 0.96 16.05
N TYR A 164 8.34 -0.31 16.28
CA TYR A 164 7.86 -1.18 15.21
C TYR A 164 6.61 -0.62 14.51
N CYS A 165 5.63 -0.17 15.29
CA CYS A 165 4.41 0.42 14.74
C CYS A 165 4.68 1.74 13.99
N HIS A 166 5.69 2.51 14.41
CA HIS A 166 6.14 3.68 13.65
C HIS A 166 6.63 3.26 12.26
N TYR A 167 7.47 2.23 12.15
CA TYR A 167 7.95 1.75 10.85
C TYR A 167 6.82 1.17 10.00
N VAL A 168 6.01 0.26 10.52
CA VAL A 168 5.05 -0.48 9.70
C VAL A 168 3.80 0.35 9.33
N ALA A 169 3.43 1.32 10.17
CA ALA A 169 2.20 2.07 9.97
C ALA A 169 2.37 3.59 10.00
N GLY A 170 3.19 4.10 10.92
CA GLY A 170 3.48 5.53 11.03
C GLY A 170 4.04 6.13 9.75
N LEU A 171 4.95 5.39 9.10
CA LEU A 171 5.55 5.77 7.82
C LEU A 171 4.55 5.83 6.66
N VAL A 172 3.49 5.03 6.70
CA VAL A 172 2.43 5.08 5.66
C VAL A 172 1.73 6.43 5.69
N GLY A 173 1.44 6.96 6.89
CA GLY A 173 0.87 8.29 7.06
C GLY A 173 1.81 9.41 6.60
N TYR A 174 3.11 9.25 6.82
CA TYR A 174 4.13 10.18 6.32
C TYR A 174 4.21 10.16 4.79
N GLY A 175 4.22 8.97 4.19
CA GLY A 175 4.22 8.78 2.74
C GLY A 175 3.03 9.45 2.08
N LEU A 176 1.82 9.21 2.58
CA LEU A 176 0.61 9.85 2.09
C LEU A 176 0.73 11.38 2.15
N SER A 177 1.19 11.93 3.28
CA SER A 177 1.38 13.38 3.46
C SER A 177 2.34 13.96 2.41
N ARG A 178 3.43 13.24 2.08
CA ARG A 178 4.35 13.64 1.01
C ARG A 178 3.75 13.52 -0.39
N LEU A 179 2.91 12.53 -0.64
CA LEU A 179 2.17 12.44 -1.90
C LEU A 179 1.20 13.62 -2.07
N PHE A 180 0.49 14.02 -1.00
CA PHE A 180 -0.37 15.22 -1.01
C PHE A 180 0.41 16.53 -1.16
N HIS A 181 1.66 16.60 -0.69
CA HIS A 181 2.51 17.76 -0.92
C HIS A 181 3.03 17.80 -2.36
N ALA A 182 3.37 16.64 -2.94
CA ALA A 182 3.89 16.54 -4.30
C ALA A 182 2.86 16.92 -5.39
N THR A 183 1.55 16.87 -5.10
CA THR A 183 0.50 17.42 -5.97
C THR A 183 0.44 18.95 -5.94
N GLY A 184 1.14 19.61 -5.01
CA GLY A 184 1.08 21.06 -4.78
C GLY A 184 -0.26 21.55 -4.19
N THR A 185 -1.12 20.63 -3.75
CA THR A 185 -2.46 20.97 -3.23
C THR A 185 -2.48 21.20 -1.72
N GLU A 186 -1.50 20.67 -0.98
CA GLU A 186 -1.47 20.74 0.48
C GLU A 186 -0.05 21.05 0.99
N ASP A 187 0.02 21.75 2.12
CA ASP A 187 1.27 21.91 2.87
C ASP A 187 1.68 20.59 3.53
N LEU A 188 2.99 20.41 3.72
CA LEU A 188 3.53 19.23 4.39
C LEU A 188 3.00 19.15 5.83
N ALA A 189 2.27 18.08 6.13
CA ALA A 189 1.81 17.81 7.49
C ALA A 189 3.00 17.54 8.42
N PRO A 190 2.95 17.99 9.69
CA PRO A 190 3.98 17.67 10.68
C PRO A 190 4.11 16.17 10.93
N ASP A 191 5.34 15.66 11.04
CA ASP A 191 5.68 14.23 11.17
C ASP A 191 4.90 13.50 12.27
N HIS A 192 4.68 14.16 13.42
CA HIS A 192 3.93 13.58 14.54
C HIS A 192 2.45 13.32 14.20
N LEU A 193 1.82 14.19 13.41
CA LEU A 193 0.42 14.06 13.01
C LEU A 193 0.24 12.93 11.98
N SER A 194 1.16 12.86 11.02
CA SER A 194 1.20 11.79 10.01
C SER A 194 1.45 10.42 10.64
N ASN A 195 2.36 10.36 11.63
CA ASN A 195 2.61 9.15 12.41
C ASN A 195 1.35 8.70 13.18
N SER A 196 0.66 9.61 13.87
CA SER A 196 -0.57 9.29 14.60
C SER A 196 -1.70 8.80 13.69
N MET A 197 -1.85 9.34 12.47
CA MET A 197 -2.82 8.82 11.50
C MET A 197 -2.48 7.39 11.06
N GLY A 198 -1.20 7.11 10.78
CA GLY A 198 -0.73 5.77 10.42
C GLY A 198 -1.00 4.75 11.52
N LEU A 199 -0.60 5.09 12.76
CA LEU A 199 -0.85 4.29 13.96
C LEU A 199 -2.35 4.03 14.20
N PHE A 200 -3.20 5.04 14.01
CA PHE A 200 -4.65 4.88 14.16
C PHE A 200 -5.24 3.87 13.16
N LEU A 201 -4.81 3.92 11.90
CA LEU A 201 -5.22 2.96 10.88
C LEU A 201 -4.75 1.53 11.21
N GLN A 202 -3.54 1.39 11.77
CA GLN A 202 -2.99 0.09 12.15
C GLN A 202 -3.69 -0.52 13.37
N VAL A 203 -4.00 0.27 14.41
CA VAL A 203 -4.76 -0.23 15.56
C VAL A 203 -6.12 -0.77 15.09
N GLY A 204 -6.77 -0.10 14.13
CA GLY A 204 -8.02 -0.59 13.53
C GLY A 204 -7.87 -1.91 12.75
N LEU A 205 -6.76 -2.10 12.03
CA LEU A 205 -6.46 -3.33 11.27
C LEU A 205 -6.00 -4.49 12.16
N VAL A 206 -5.21 -4.23 13.21
CA VAL A 206 -4.74 -5.25 14.15
C VAL A 206 -5.86 -5.71 15.08
N GLN A 207 -6.73 -4.81 15.55
CA GLN A 207 -7.89 -5.20 16.38
C GLN A 207 -8.93 -6.01 15.61
N SER A 208 -9.08 -5.79 14.30
CA SER A 208 -10.02 -6.58 13.48
C SER A 208 -9.55 -8.02 13.22
N ASN A 209 -8.24 -8.29 13.28
CA ASN A 209 -7.68 -9.64 13.18
C ASN A 209 -7.73 -10.43 14.50
N PHE A 210 -7.96 -9.78 15.65
CA PHE A 210 -8.14 -10.46 16.96
C PHE A 210 -9.61 -10.74 17.31
N CYS A 211 -10.57 -10.31 16.48
CA CYS A 211 -12.01 -10.51 16.69
C CYS A 211 -12.66 -11.53 15.74
N THR A 212 -11.88 -12.36 15.06
CA THR A 212 -12.34 -13.56 14.32
C THR A 212 -11.61 -14.79 14.83
#